data_AF-A0AAE2ZZB9-F1
#
_entry.id   AF-A0AAE2ZZB9-F1
#
_cell.length_a   1.000
_cell.length_b   1.000
_cell.length_c   1.000
_cell.angle_alpha   90.00
_cell.angle_beta   90.00
_cell.angle_gamma   90.00
#
_symmetry.space_group_name_H-M   'P 1'
#
loop_
_entity.id
_entity.type
_entity.pdbx_description
1 polymer ?
#
loop_
_entity_poly.entity_id
_entity_poly.type
_entity_poly.pdbx_seq_one_letter_code
_entity_poly.pdbx_strand_id
1 'polypeptide(L)' 'MAKLYTITLNGVTEETYNQATDYIQKNALRLNYRPVASTIDVEFPDDIDPDKAPELSEAVIREVHQTL' A
#
# COMPACT_ATOMS: atom_id res chain seq x y z
N MET A 1 -3.16 15.37 -6.65
CA MET A 1 -1.96 15.45 -5.79
C MET A 1 -1.65 14.04 -5.34
N ALA A 2 -0.42 13.67 -5.02
CA ALA A 2 -0.19 12.31 -4.55
C ALA A 2 -0.85 12.12 -3.16
N LYS A 3 -1.46 10.97 -2.95
CA LYS A 3 -2.18 10.60 -1.74
C LYS A 3 -1.40 9.57 -0.96
N LEU A 4 -1.35 9.76 0.35
CA LEU A 4 -0.70 8.84 1.27
C LEU A 4 -1.65 7.72 1.65
N TYR A 5 -1.16 6.49 1.60
CA TYR A 5 -1.87 5.30 2.01
C TYR A 5 -1.01 4.46 2.95
N THR A 6 -1.64 3.87 3.97
CA THR A 6 -1.05 2.80 4.77
C THR A 6 -1.65 1.49 4.32
N ILE A 7 -0.81 0.60 3.79
CA ILE A 7 -1.18 -0.75 3.36
C ILE A 7 -0.75 -1.74 4.44
N THR A 8 -1.68 -2.53 4.95
CA THR A 8 -1.40 -3.59 5.93
C THR A 8 -1.51 -4.95 5.26
N LEU A 9 -0.41 -5.70 5.28
CA LEU A 9 -0.27 -7.04 4.70
C LEU A 9 -0.15 -8.10 5.81
N ASN A 10 -0.93 -7.96 6.88
CA ASN A 10 -0.86 -8.88 8.01
C ASN A 10 -1.68 -10.15 7.73
N GLY A 11 -1.03 -11.32 7.72
CA GLY A 11 -1.69 -12.61 7.51
C GLY A 11 -1.98 -12.97 6.04
N VAL A 12 -1.50 -12.17 5.08
CA VAL A 12 -1.56 -12.52 3.65
C VAL A 12 -0.52 -13.59 3.30
N THR A 13 -0.73 -14.29 2.19
CA THR A 13 0.26 -15.27 1.70
C THR A 13 1.54 -14.57 1.19
N GLU A 14 2.66 -15.31 1.12
CA GLU A 14 3.91 -14.77 0.56
C GLU A 14 3.74 -14.33 -0.91
N GLU A 15 2.89 -15.02 -1.68
CA GLU A 15 2.55 -14.64 -3.06
C GLU A 15 1.86 -13.28 -3.10
N THR A 16 0.79 -13.11 -2.31
CA THR A 16 0.06 -11.84 -2.18
C THR A 16 0.98 -10.72 -1.69
N TYR A 17 1.84 -11.00 -0.72
CA TYR A 17 2.81 -10.02 -0.21
C TYR A 17 3.78 -9.56 -1.32
N ASN A 18 4.32 -10.50 -2.10
CA ASN A 18 5.22 -10.18 -3.21
C ASN A 18 4.50 -9.41 -4.32
N GLN A 19 3.27 -9.77 -4.67
CA GLN A 19 2.46 -9.04 -5.64
C GLN A 19 2.14 -7.61 -5.17
N ALA A 20 1.69 -7.46 -3.93
CA ALA A 20 1.40 -6.16 -3.33
C ALA A 20 2.65 -5.26 -3.31
N THR A 21 3.79 -5.82 -2.90
CA THR A 21 5.05 -5.07 -2.83
C THR A 21 5.59 -4.70 -4.21
N ASP A 22 5.48 -5.58 -5.21
CA ASP A 22 5.83 -5.28 -6.61
C ASP A 22 4.92 -4.18 -7.20
N TYR A 23 3.61 -4.31 -6.99
CA TYR A 23 2.63 -3.33 -7.43
C TYR A 23 2.91 -1.94 -6.83
N ILE A 24 3.15 -1.88 -5.52
CA ILE A 24 3.53 -0.66 -4.81
C ILE A 24 4.83 -0.11 -5.40
N GLN A 25 5.85 -0.93 -5.60
CA GLN A 25 7.14 -0.47 -6.12
C GLN A 25 7.04 0.10 -7.54
N LYS A 26 6.11 -0.40 -8.35
CA LYS A 26 5.88 0.04 -9.73
C LYS A 26 5.00 1.29 -9.83
N ASN A 27 4.02 1.43 -8.92
CA ASN A 27 2.95 2.44 -9.03
C ASN A 27 2.97 3.51 -7.94
N ALA A 28 3.72 3.31 -6.86
CA ALA A 28 3.75 4.19 -5.69
C ALA A 28 5.17 4.41 -5.16
N LEU A 29 5.34 5.46 -4.37
CA LEU A 29 6.57 5.71 -3.63
C LEU A 29 6.48 5.05 -2.26
N ARG A 30 7.32 4.06 -1.98
CA ARG A 30 7.41 3.45 -0.65
C ARG A 30 8.13 4.40 0.31
N LEU A 31 7.42 4.88 1.33
CA LEU A 31 7.95 5.83 2.30
C LEU A 31 8.53 5.13 3.53
N ASN A 32 7.74 4.26 4.15
CA ASN A 32 8.13 3.60 5.39
C ASN A 32 7.61 2.17 5.46
N TYR A 33 8.45 1.25 5.94
CA TYR A 33 8.08 -0.15 6.14
C TYR A 33 8.21 -0.50 7.61
N ARG A 34 7.11 -0.96 8.22
CA ARG A 34 7.06 -1.36 9.64
C ARG A 34 6.84 -2.87 9.72
N PRO A 35 7.90 -3.68 9.85
CA PRO A 35 7.79 -5.14 9.81
C PRO A 35 6.99 -5.72 10.98
N VAL A 36 6.97 -5.06 12.13
CA VAL A 36 6.23 -5.52 13.33
C VAL A 36 4.72 -5.56 13.11
N ALA A 37 4.20 -4.67 12.27
CA ALA A 37 2.77 -4.57 11.97
C ALA A 37 2.44 -5.05 10.54
N SER A 38 3.45 -5.48 9.77
CA SER A 38 3.35 -5.72 8.32
C SER A 38 2.67 -4.56 7.58
N THR A 39 2.94 -3.32 8.00
CA THR A 39 2.36 -2.12 7.40
C THR A 39 3.39 -1.38 6.56
N ILE A 40 2.96 -0.88 5.41
CA ILE A 40 3.76 -0.12 4.46
C ILE A 40 3.05 1.22 4.23
N ASP A 41 3.73 2.31 4.58
CA ASP A 41 3.29 3.66 4.23
C ASP A 41 3.82 3.98 2.82
N VAL A 42 2.90 4.33 1.93
CA VAL A 42 3.17 4.51 0.50
C VAL A 42 2.44 5.74 -0.01
N GLU A 43 2.97 6.37 -1.04
CA GLU A 43 2.35 7.51 -1.69
C GLU A 43 1.94 7.12 -3.12
N PHE A 44 0.64 7.07 -3.38
CA PHE A 44 0.09 6.80 -4.70
C PHE A 44 -0.22 8.11 -5.44
N PRO A 45 0.03 8.20 -6.75
CA PRO A 45 -0.48 9.31 -7.55
C PRO A 45 -2.02 9.29 -7.58
N ASP A 46 -2.64 10.47 -7.74
CA ASP A 46 -4.11 10.65 -7.81
C ASP A 46 -4.79 9.80 -8.91
N ASP A 47 -4.02 9.42 -9.94
CA ASP A 47 -4.47 8.59 -11.07
C ASP A 47 -4.65 7.11 -10.70
N ILE A 48 -4.08 6.66 -9.57
CA ILE A 48 -4.05 5.26 -9.17
C ILE A 48 -4.84 5.08 -7.86
N ASP A 49 -5.92 4.30 -7.94
CA ASP A 49 -6.70 3.85 -6.78
C ASP A 49 -6.15 2.51 -6.27
N PRO A 50 -5.41 2.47 -5.15
CA PRO A 50 -4.95 1.21 -4.57
C PRO A 50 -6.12 0.32 -4.13
N ASP A 51 -7.26 0.88 -3.76
CA ASP A 51 -8.47 0.15 -3.35
C ASP A 51 -9.07 -0.69 -4.50
N LYS A 52 -8.77 -0.31 -5.75
CA LYS A 52 -9.20 -1.04 -6.95
C LYS A 52 -8.15 -2.01 -7.47
N ALA A 53 -6.97 -2.08 -6.87
CA ALA A 53 -5.90 -2.96 -7.30
C ALA A 53 -6.20 -4.41 -6.87
N PRO A 54 -6.29 -5.38 -7.81
CA PRO A 54 -6.46 -6.79 -7.46
C PRO A 54 -5.31 -7.32 -6.58
N GLU A 55 -4.11 -6.80 -6.78
CA GLU A 55 -2.89 -7.15 -6.02
C GLU A 55 -2.96 -6.73 -4.55
N LEU A 56 -3.83 -5.75 -4.22
CA LEU A 56 -4.05 -5.25 -2.87
C LEU A 56 -5.41 -5.64 -2.31
N SER A 57 -6.17 -6.51 -3.00
CA SER A 57 -7.53 -6.88 -2.57
C SER A 57 -7.58 -7.60 -1.22
N GLU A 58 -6.52 -8.31 -0.85
CA GLU A 58 -6.38 -8.93 0.47
C GLU A 58 -5.68 -8.02 1.49
N ALA A 59 -5.17 -6.86 1.05
CA ALA A 59 -4.48 -5.92 1.90
C ALA A 59 -5.47 -4.92 2.51
N VAL A 60 -5.22 -4.49 3.75
CA VAL A 60 -6.01 -3.42 4.35
C VAL A 60 -5.40 -2.07 3.95
N ILE A 61 -6.10 -1.33 3.11
CA ILE A 61 -5.69 -0.02 2.61
C ILE A 61 -6.38 1.07 3.42
N ARG A 62 -5.61 2.05 3.92
CA ARG A 62 -6.15 3.20 4.64
C ARG A 62 -5.56 4.49 4.07
N GLU A 63 -6.39 5.37 3.54
CA GLU A 63 -5.97 6.70 3.12
C GLU A 63 -5.56 7.52 4.35
N VAL A 64 -4.33 8.02 4.34
CA VAL A 64 -3.79 8.90 5.38
C VAL A 64 -3.98 10.33 4.88
N HIS A 65 -5.06 10.97 5.34
CA HIS A 65 -5.21 12.40 5.15
C HIS A 65 -4.17 13.11 6.02
N GLN A 66 -3.09 13.61 5.40
CA GLN A 66 -2.19 14.53 6.08
C GLN A 66 -3.00 15.78 6.45
N THR A 67 -3.35 15.91 7.72
CA THR A 67 -3.92 17.16 8.24
C THR A 67 -2.76 18.14 8.26
N LEU A 68 -2.74 19.04 7.27
CA LEU A 68 -1.82 20.18 7.20
C LEU A 68 -2.04 21.13 8.39
#